data_AF-A0A2H0WNG9-F1
#
_entry.id   AF-A0A2H0WNG9-F1
#
_cell.length_a   1.000
_cell.length_b   1.000
_cell.length_c   1.000
_cell.angle_alpha   90.00
_cell.angle_beta   90.00
_cell.angle_gamma   90.00
#
_symmetry.space_group_name_H-M   'P 1'
#
loop_
_entity.id
_entity.type
_entity.pdbx_description
1 polymer ?
#
loop_
_entity_poly.entity_id
_entity_poly.type
_entity_poly.pdbx_seq_one_letter_code
_entity_poly.pdbx_strand_id
1 'polypeptide(L)'
;MEQHPVPQNIASYEFRLVGDMTIKQFAYLATGCLVGLVLYSSALPAFIKLPLAFGAGFLGFAFAFLPIEERPLSQWLMAFSKAIFAPTQFIWKKQIREPELFRPSTPIPAAAAKNSPIPPTDRKQLEEYLKTLPYQPAATSLDQKEADYLQRLQALGQAAPSVAPTPIIMPIKITPVRKAPVFEAKTSLQLPIPTPPDRPNILVGMVLDATNQMIEGAILEIRRSDDMPVRALKTNKLGQFQIVTPLANDTYEIEIEKEGYQFDIIKIEVKGEIISPLEIHARARAQMENVELRMMN
;
A
#
# COMPACT_ATOMS: atom_id res chain seq x y z
N MET A 1 -12.99 -18.78 16.56
CA MET A 1 -13.81 -17.66 16.06
C MET A 1 -13.83 -17.78 14.55
N GLU A 2 -14.86 -18.44 14.02
CA GLU A 2 -15.01 -18.51 12.56
C GLU A 2 -15.56 -17.17 12.08
N GLN A 3 -14.80 -16.52 11.21
CA GLN A 3 -15.10 -15.20 10.69
C GLN A 3 -16.09 -15.37 9.53
N HIS A 4 -17.38 -15.18 9.79
CA HIS A 4 -18.37 -15.12 8.73
C HIS A 4 -18.13 -13.85 7.89
N PRO A 5 -18.00 -13.96 6.55
CA PRO A 5 -17.85 -12.79 5.69
C PRO A 5 -19.11 -11.92 5.75
N VAL A 6 -18.90 -10.61 5.91
CA VAL A 6 -19.98 -9.61 5.90
C VAL A 6 -20.55 -9.54 4.48
N PRO A 7 -21.89 -9.61 4.30
CA PRO A 7 -22.51 -9.52 2.99
C PRO A 7 -22.17 -8.17 2.35
N GLN A 8 -21.41 -8.18 1.25
CA GLN A 8 -21.19 -7.00 0.45
C GLN A 8 -22.50 -6.60 -0.24
N ASN A 9 -22.80 -5.31 -0.24
CA ASN A 9 -24.04 -4.72 -0.74
C ASN A 9 -24.48 -5.28 -2.11
N ILE A 10 -25.52 -6.10 -2.09
CA ILE A 10 -26.28 -6.61 -3.23
C ILE A 10 -27.39 -5.64 -3.70
N ALA A 11 -27.34 -4.38 -3.27
CA ALA A 11 -28.34 -3.38 -3.66
C ALA A 11 -28.08 -2.83 -5.08
N SER A 12 -28.05 -3.70 -6.08
CA SER A 12 -28.18 -3.32 -7.50
C SER A 12 -29.65 -3.00 -7.81
N TYR A 13 -30.21 -2.01 -7.11
CA TYR A 13 -31.56 -1.53 -7.37
C TYR A 13 -31.51 -0.56 -8.55
N GLU A 14 -31.79 -1.05 -9.75
CA GLU A 14 -32.06 -0.17 -10.89
C GLU A 14 -33.49 0.37 -10.77
N PHE A 15 -33.62 1.69 -10.73
CA PHE A 15 -34.93 2.34 -10.64
C PHE A 15 -35.76 2.05 -11.89
N ARG A 16 -36.86 1.31 -11.69
CA ARG A 16 -37.86 1.01 -12.72
C ARG A 16 -38.95 2.09 -12.64
N LEU A 17 -38.98 2.99 -13.63
CA LEU A 17 -39.92 4.13 -13.64
C LEU A 17 -41.20 3.83 -14.43
N VAL A 18 -41.10 3.02 -15.48
CA VAL A 18 -42.21 2.70 -16.40
C VAL A 18 -42.39 1.19 -16.43
N GLY A 19 -43.29 0.66 -15.60
CA GLY A 19 -43.48 -0.79 -15.46
C GLY A 19 -42.24 -1.50 -14.92
N ASP A 20 -41.86 -2.62 -15.55
CA ASP A 20 -40.66 -3.39 -15.19
C ASP A 20 -39.36 -2.82 -15.81
N MET A 21 -39.43 -1.67 -16.48
CA MET A 21 -38.32 -1.12 -17.26
C MET A 21 -37.61 0.04 -16.55
N THR A 22 -36.30 0.11 -16.74
CA THR A 22 -35.50 1.28 -16.35
C THR A 22 -35.69 2.43 -17.32
N ILE A 23 -35.38 3.66 -16.87
CA ILE A 23 -35.44 4.87 -17.71
C ILE A 23 -34.60 4.72 -18.98
N LYS A 24 -33.44 4.05 -18.89
CA LYS A 24 -32.55 3.81 -20.02
C LYS A 24 -33.18 2.87 -21.05
N GLN A 25 -33.76 1.77 -20.58
CA GLN A 25 -34.45 0.79 -21.44
C GLN A 25 -35.65 1.42 -22.16
N PHE A 26 -36.42 2.24 -21.45
CA PHE A 26 -37.53 2.98 -22.05
C PHE A 26 -37.04 3.95 -23.12
N ALA A 27 -35.96 4.70 -22.86
CA ALA A 27 -35.39 5.63 -23.84
C ALA A 27 -34.90 4.94 -25.11
N TYR A 28 -34.25 3.77 -24.99
CA TYR A 28 -33.82 2.98 -26.16
C TYR A 28 -34.99 2.49 -26.98
N LEU A 29 -36.03 1.95 -26.33
CA LEU A 29 -37.23 1.49 -27.01
C LEU A 29 -37.99 2.64 -27.68
N ALA A 30 -38.18 3.76 -26.96
CA ALA A 30 -38.83 4.95 -27.50
C ALA A 30 -38.07 5.52 -28.71
N THR A 31 -36.74 5.54 -28.65
CA THR A 31 -35.89 5.99 -29.77
C THR A 31 -36.05 5.06 -30.98
N GLY A 32 -36.03 3.74 -30.79
CA GLY A 32 -36.23 2.78 -31.88
C GLY A 32 -37.61 2.90 -32.53
N CYS A 33 -38.66 3.08 -31.73
CA CYS A 33 -40.02 3.34 -32.22
C CYS A 33 -40.11 4.67 -32.98
N LEU A 34 -39.49 5.73 -32.47
CA LEU A 34 -39.50 7.05 -33.12
C LEU A 34 -38.76 7.03 -34.46
N VAL A 35 -37.57 6.41 -34.51
CA VAL A 35 -36.83 6.20 -35.76
C VAL A 35 -37.63 5.34 -36.72
N GLY A 36 -38.28 4.26 -36.24
CA GLY A 36 -39.18 3.44 -37.05
C GLY A 36 -40.35 4.24 -37.65
N LEU A 37 -40.95 5.15 -36.90
CA LEU A 37 -42.01 6.04 -37.38
C LEU A 37 -41.50 7.04 -38.44
N VAL A 38 -40.32 7.63 -38.26
CA VAL A 38 -39.69 8.52 -39.25
C VAL A 38 -39.37 7.77 -40.54
N LEU A 39 -38.89 6.52 -40.44
CA LEU A 39 -38.64 5.69 -41.61
C LEU A 39 -39.94 5.28 -42.31
N TYR A 40 -41.01 5.05 -41.54
CA TYR A 40 -42.33 4.76 -42.09
C TYR A 40 -42.98 5.97 -42.79
N SER A 41 -42.72 7.19 -42.33
CA SER A 41 -43.21 8.43 -42.93
C SER A 41 -42.42 8.88 -44.17
N SER A 42 -41.29 8.23 -44.47
CA SER A 42 -40.46 8.53 -45.64
C SER A 42 -41.12 8.06 -46.94
N ALA A 43 -40.83 8.73 -48.06
CA ALA A 43 -41.39 8.45 -49.40
C ALA A 43 -40.81 7.19 -50.09
N LEU A 44 -40.47 6.16 -49.31
CA LEU A 44 -39.90 4.91 -49.80
C LEU A 44 -41.01 3.93 -50.24
N PRO A 45 -40.73 3.04 -51.22
CA PRO A 45 -41.67 1.99 -51.60
C PRO A 45 -42.09 1.11 -50.41
N ALA A 46 -43.34 0.64 -50.42
CA ALA A 46 -43.93 -0.08 -49.29
C ALA A 46 -43.14 -1.34 -48.87
N PHE A 47 -42.55 -2.04 -49.84
CA PHE A 47 -41.76 -3.25 -49.59
C PHE A 47 -40.42 -2.98 -48.90
N ILE A 48 -39.88 -1.75 -48.96
CA ILE A 48 -38.64 -1.36 -48.27
C ILE A 48 -38.95 -0.70 -46.93
N LYS A 49 -39.94 0.18 -46.88
CA LYS A 49 -40.24 0.94 -45.66
C LYS A 49 -40.69 0.04 -44.51
N LEU A 50 -41.47 -1.00 -44.81
CA LEU A 50 -42.05 -1.90 -43.81
C LEU A 50 -40.95 -2.70 -43.07
N PRO A 51 -40.06 -3.47 -43.74
CA PRO A 51 -39.01 -4.19 -43.04
C PRO A 51 -38.00 -3.25 -42.36
N LEU A 52 -37.75 -2.07 -42.92
CA LEU A 52 -36.85 -1.09 -42.34
C LEU A 52 -37.41 -0.49 -41.03
N ALA A 53 -38.71 -0.17 -41.00
CA ALA A 53 -39.39 0.30 -39.80
C ALA A 53 -39.47 -0.79 -38.71
N PHE A 54 -39.79 -2.03 -39.09
CA PHE A 54 -39.77 -3.17 -38.17
C PHE A 54 -38.36 -3.45 -37.64
N GLY A 55 -37.33 -3.36 -38.49
CA GLY A 55 -35.94 -3.51 -38.11
C GLY A 55 -35.49 -2.46 -37.10
N ALA A 56 -35.86 -1.20 -37.30
CA ALA A 56 -35.56 -0.12 -36.35
C ALA A 56 -36.25 -0.34 -34.98
N GLY A 57 -37.52 -0.74 -34.99
CA GLY A 57 -38.25 -1.08 -33.76
C GLY A 57 -37.66 -2.28 -33.03
N PHE A 58 -37.32 -3.34 -33.77
CA PHE A 58 -36.68 -4.54 -33.22
C PHE A 58 -35.30 -4.23 -32.64
N LEU A 59 -34.51 -3.38 -33.30
CA LEU A 59 -33.22 -2.94 -32.79
C LEU A 59 -33.39 -2.18 -31.46
N GLY A 60 -34.35 -1.25 -31.39
CA GLY A 60 -34.67 -0.55 -30.14
C GLY A 60 -35.07 -1.51 -29.00
N PHE A 61 -35.86 -2.54 -29.32
CA PHE A 61 -36.23 -3.60 -28.38
C PHE A 61 -35.01 -4.42 -27.92
N ALA A 62 -34.14 -4.83 -28.85
CA ALA A 62 -32.94 -5.60 -28.54
C ALA A 62 -32.00 -4.82 -27.60
N PHE A 63 -31.81 -3.52 -27.83
CA PHE A 63 -31.01 -2.67 -26.94
C PHE A 63 -31.59 -2.52 -25.53
N ALA A 64 -32.91 -2.61 -25.38
CA ALA A 64 -33.59 -2.49 -24.09
C ALA A 64 -33.62 -3.82 -23.30
N PHE A 65 -33.85 -4.94 -23.99
CA PHE A 65 -34.23 -6.20 -23.32
C PHE A 65 -33.36 -7.41 -23.62
N LEU A 66 -32.39 -7.32 -24.52
CA LEU A 66 -31.55 -8.47 -24.88
C LEU A 66 -30.19 -8.39 -24.15
N PRO A 67 -30.01 -9.09 -23.02
CA PRO A 67 -28.70 -9.24 -22.40
C PRO A 67 -27.84 -10.24 -23.19
N ILE A 68 -26.53 -9.98 -23.26
CA ILE A 68 -25.52 -10.90 -23.80
C ILE A 68 -24.50 -11.16 -22.69
N GLU A 69 -24.27 -12.43 -22.35
CA GLU A 69 -23.30 -12.85 -21.33
C GLU A 69 -23.47 -12.09 -20.00
N GLU A 70 -24.71 -12.02 -19.49
CA GLU A 70 -25.07 -11.33 -18.23
C GLU A 70 -24.85 -9.79 -18.27
N ARG A 71 -24.70 -9.19 -19.45
CA ARG A 71 -24.49 -7.75 -19.62
C ARG A 71 -25.50 -7.14 -20.59
N PRO A 72 -25.94 -5.89 -20.39
CA PRO A 72 -26.83 -5.23 -21.33
C PRO A 72 -26.10 -4.99 -22.67
N LEU A 73 -26.83 -5.17 -23.78
CA LEU A 73 -26.30 -5.03 -25.15
C LEU A 73 -25.51 -3.73 -25.37
N SER A 74 -25.96 -2.63 -24.77
CA SER A 74 -25.28 -1.33 -24.87
C SER A 74 -23.84 -1.36 -24.32
N GLN A 75 -23.62 -2.00 -23.17
CA GLN A 75 -22.28 -2.16 -22.60
C GLN A 75 -21.44 -3.13 -23.42
N TRP A 76 -22.06 -4.21 -23.88
CA TRP A 76 -21.40 -5.17 -24.77
C TRP A 76 -20.90 -4.48 -26.04
N LEU A 77 -21.71 -3.64 -26.67
CA LEU A 77 -21.34 -2.91 -27.89
C LEU A 77 -20.22 -1.89 -27.65
N MET A 78 -20.25 -1.18 -26.52
CA MET A 78 -19.17 -0.27 -26.13
C MET A 78 -17.86 -1.03 -25.89
N ALA A 79 -17.93 -2.18 -25.20
CA ALA A 79 -16.78 -3.02 -24.95
C ALA A 79 -16.23 -3.64 -26.24
N PHE A 80 -17.11 -4.11 -27.13
CA PHE A 80 -16.77 -4.64 -28.45
C PHE A 80 -16.07 -3.58 -29.30
N SER A 81 -16.64 -2.38 -29.39
CA SER A 81 -16.03 -1.27 -30.12
C SER A 81 -14.66 -0.91 -29.53
N LYS A 82 -14.56 -0.82 -28.20
CA LYS A 82 -13.29 -0.58 -27.52
C LYS A 82 -12.28 -1.70 -27.80
N ALA A 83 -12.72 -2.96 -27.84
CA ALA A 83 -11.87 -4.11 -28.08
C ALA A 83 -11.33 -4.15 -29.52
N ILE A 84 -12.14 -3.78 -30.52
CA ILE A 84 -11.71 -3.70 -31.92
C ILE A 84 -10.56 -2.71 -32.09
N PHE A 85 -10.66 -1.55 -31.42
CA PHE A 85 -9.65 -0.48 -31.54
C PHE A 85 -8.58 -0.55 -30.45
N ALA A 86 -8.65 -1.50 -29.52
CA ALA A 86 -7.66 -1.63 -28.47
C ALA A 86 -6.39 -2.30 -29.03
N PRO A 87 -5.20 -1.88 -28.56
CA PRO A 87 -3.97 -2.60 -28.87
C PRO A 87 -4.04 -4.02 -28.28
N THR A 88 -3.63 -5.02 -29.06
CA THR A 88 -3.54 -6.42 -28.62
C THR A 88 -2.33 -6.68 -27.72
N GLN A 89 -1.40 -5.72 -27.65
CA GLN A 89 -0.22 -5.78 -26.79
C GLN A 89 -0.41 -4.90 -25.56
N PHE A 90 -0.50 -5.53 -24.39
CA PHE A 90 -0.53 -4.85 -23.11
C PHE A 90 0.86 -4.95 -22.46
N ILE A 91 1.52 -3.81 -22.27
CA ILE A 91 2.73 -3.74 -21.45
C ILE A 91 2.29 -3.54 -20.00
N TRP A 92 2.64 -4.48 -19.13
CA TRP A 92 2.39 -4.31 -17.71
C TRP A 92 3.22 -3.16 -17.16
N LYS A 93 2.53 -2.18 -16.57
CA LYS A 93 3.16 -1.06 -15.86
C LYS A 93 2.70 -1.12 -14.41
N LYS A 94 3.65 -1.25 -13.47
CA LYS A 94 3.36 -1.09 -12.04
C LYS A 94 2.79 0.31 -11.81
N GLN A 95 1.49 0.41 -11.60
CA GLN A 95 0.90 1.62 -11.07
C GLN A 95 1.09 1.57 -9.55
N ILE A 96 1.93 2.45 -9.01
CA ILE A 96 2.04 2.68 -7.56
C ILE A 96 0.74 3.41 -7.17
N ARG A 97 -0.35 2.66 -7.04
CA ARG A 97 -1.60 3.18 -6.51
C ARG A 97 -1.43 3.25 -5.00
N GLU A 98 -1.36 4.47 -4.47
CA GLU A 98 -1.34 4.68 -3.03
C GLU A 98 -2.56 3.98 -2.40
N PRO A 99 -2.34 3.11 -1.40
CA PRO A 99 -3.42 2.50 -0.63
C PRO A 99 -4.36 3.59 -0.13
N GLU A 100 -5.65 3.31 -0.07
CA GLU A 100 -6.68 4.32 0.27
C GLU A 100 -6.43 4.98 1.63
N LEU A 101 -5.72 4.28 2.52
CA LEU A 101 -5.26 4.75 3.82
C LEU A 101 -4.33 5.98 3.76
N PHE A 102 -3.60 6.14 2.66
CA PHE A 102 -2.64 7.25 2.48
C PHE A 102 -3.22 8.40 1.67
N ARG A 103 -4.44 8.27 1.14
CA ARG A 103 -5.10 9.42 0.54
C ARG A 103 -5.46 10.38 1.65
N PRO A 104 -5.00 11.65 1.60
CA PRO A 104 -5.53 12.65 2.51
C PRO A 104 -7.05 12.62 2.33
N SER A 105 -7.77 12.42 3.44
CA SER A 105 -9.20 12.51 3.47
C SER A 105 -9.54 13.88 2.91
N THR A 106 -9.97 13.92 1.64
CA THR A 106 -10.54 15.13 1.05
C THR A 106 -11.58 15.57 2.07
N PRO A 107 -11.43 16.74 2.69
CA PRO A 107 -12.40 17.18 3.68
C PRO A 107 -13.73 17.14 2.97
N ILE A 108 -14.58 16.20 3.37
CA ILE A 108 -15.95 16.12 2.91
C ILE A 108 -16.45 17.54 3.14
N PRO A 109 -16.83 18.29 2.07
CA PRO A 109 -17.34 19.63 2.28
C PRO A 109 -18.43 19.50 3.34
N ALA A 110 -18.33 20.26 4.43
CA ALA A 110 -19.29 20.17 5.54
C ALA A 110 -20.75 20.39 5.09
N ALA A 111 -20.95 20.84 3.85
CA ALA A 111 -22.22 20.89 3.15
C ALA A 111 -22.80 19.51 2.76
N ALA A 112 -21.99 18.50 2.46
CA ALA A 112 -22.47 17.16 2.08
C ALA A 112 -22.93 16.33 3.30
N ALA A 113 -22.35 16.56 4.49
CA ALA A 113 -22.78 15.92 5.72
C ALA A 113 -24.14 16.42 6.24
N LYS A 114 -24.60 17.60 5.80
CA LYS A 114 -25.91 18.16 6.21
C LYS A 114 -27.09 17.54 5.45
N ASN A 115 -26.85 16.92 4.29
CA ASN A 115 -27.91 16.50 3.38
C ASN A 115 -28.02 14.98 3.21
N SER A 116 -27.36 14.17 4.04
CA SER A 116 -27.69 12.75 4.11
C SER A 116 -28.91 12.63 5.03
N PRO A 117 -30.13 12.36 4.51
CA PRO A 117 -31.27 12.11 5.36
C PRO A 117 -30.99 10.78 6.03
N ILE A 118 -30.57 10.80 7.29
CA ILE A 118 -30.60 9.59 8.12
C ILE A 118 -32.08 9.18 8.15
N PRO A 119 -32.45 8.01 7.62
CA PRO A 119 -33.82 7.53 7.66
C PRO A 119 -34.32 7.61 9.12
N PRO A 120 -35.53 8.13 9.39
CA PRO A 120 -36.04 8.23 10.76
C PRO A 120 -36.14 6.87 11.47
N THR A 121 -36.13 5.76 10.70
CA THR A 121 -36.04 4.39 11.20
C THR A 121 -34.73 4.12 11.94
N ASP A 122 -33.59 4.59 11.44
CA ASP A 122 -32.27 4.29 11.99
C ASP A 122 -32.08 4.96 13.36
N ARG A 123 -32.64 6.16 13.55
CA ARG A 123 -32.62 6.84 14.85
C ARG A 123 -33.42 6.09 15.91
N LYS A 124 -34.58 5.56 15.57
CA LYS A 124 -35.41 4.79 16.52
C LYS A 124 -34.73 3.48 16.92
N GLN A 125 -34.16 2.75 15.95
CA GLN A 125 -33.42 1.52 16.22
C GLN A 125 -32.18 1.78 17.09
N LEU A 126 -31.47 2.89 16.84
CA LEU A 126 -30.34 3.29 17.68
C LEU A 126 -30.79 3.59 19.11
N GLU A 127 -31.88 4.34 19.31
CA GLU A 127 -32.41 4.63 20.64
C GLU A 127 -32.88 3.37 21.38
N GLU A 128 -33.51 2.44 20.66
CA GLU A 128 -33.96 1.17 21.21
C GLU A 128 -32.76 0.28 21.58
N TYR A 129 -31.73 0.24 20.76
CA TYR A 129 -30.46 -0.43 21.06
C TYR A 129 -29.77 0.19 22.28
N LEU A 130 -29.67 1.52 22.37
CA LEU A 130 -29.07 2.20 23.51
C LEU A 130 -29.82 1.91 24.84
N LYS A 131 -31.12 1.64 24.78
CA LYS A 131 -31.92 1.22 25.94
C LYS A 131 -31.74 -0.25 26.31
N THR A 132 -31.41 -1.11 25.34
CA THR A 132 -31.19 -2.55 25.58
C THR A 132 -29.77 -2.84 26.04
N LEU A 133 -28.83 -1.91 25.87
CA LEU A 133 -27.51 -2.01 26.48
C LEU A 133 -27.65 -2.10 28.00
N PRO A 134 -27.07 -3.14 28.63
CA PRO A 134 -27.09 -3.25 30.08
C PRO A 134 -26.45 -1.99 30.67
N TYR A 135 -27.20 -1.30 31.54
CA TYR A 135 -26.67 -0.19 32.33
C TYR A 135 -25.56 -0.74 33.23
N GLN A 136 -24.31 -0.56 32.81
CA GLN A 136 -23.15 -0.82 33.64
C GLN A 136 -23.07 0.36 34.62
N PRO A 137 -23.32 0.16 35.93
CA PRO A 137 -23.14 1.24 36.89
C PRO A 137 -21.69 1.75 36.78
N ALA A 138 -21.57 3.05 36.52
CA ALA A 138 -20.32 3.76 36.33
C ALA A 138 -19.49 3.74 37.62
N ALA A 139 -18.70 2.68 37.80
CA ALA A 139 -17.55 2.58 38.69
C ALA A 139 -16.92 1.18 38.57
N THR A 140 -16.60 0.73 37.35
CA THR A 140 -15.70 -0.41 37.25
C THR A 140 -14.31 0.03 37.72
N SER A 141 -13.54 -0.86 38.34
CA SER A 141 -12.15 -0.54 38.75
C SER A 141 -11.24 -0.14 37.58
N LEU A 142 -11.66 -0.41 36.33
CA LEU A 142 -11.05 0.06 35.10
C LEU A 142 -11.35 1.55 34.82
N ASP A 143 -12.60 1.99 34.98
CA ASP A 143 -13.01 3.39 34.75
C ASP A 143 -12.25 4.35 35.69
N GLN A 144 -12.05 3.94 36.94
CA GLN A 144 -11.26 4.70 37.91
C GLN A 144 -9.79 4.84 37.47
N LYS A 145 -9.21 3.77 36.93
CA LYS A 145 -7.83 3.78 36.41
C LYS A 145 -7.71 4.63 35.14
N GLU A 146 -8.71 4.63 34.28
CA GLU A 146 -8.75 5.47 33.08
C GLU A 146 -8.84 6.95 33.46
N ALA A 147 -9.69 7.31 34.42
CA ALA A 147 -9.78 8.68 34.94
C ALA A 147 -8.43 9.15 35.53
N ASP A 148 -7.79 8.31 36.34
CA ASP A 148 -6.45 8.59 36.89
C ASP A 148 -5.39 8.76 35.79
N TYR A 149 -5.44 7.92 34.75
CA TYR A 149 -4.51 7.99 33.61
C TYR A 149 -4.68 9.30 32.82
N LEU A 150 -5.93 9.70 32.55
CA LEU A 150 -6.23 10.97 31.88
C LEU A 150 -5.74 12.18 32.69
N GLN A 151 -5.89 12.14 34.01
CA GLN A 151 -5.38 13.20 34.89
C GLN A 151 -3.84 13.30 34.86
N ARG A 152 -3.13 12.17 34.76
CA ARG A 152 -1.68 12.15 34.58
C ARG A 152 -1.22 12.71 33.23
N LEU A 153 -1.92 12.38 32.15
CA LEU A 153 -1.62 12.94 30.82
C LEU A 153 -1.78 14.46 30.80
N GLN A 154 -2.83 14.97 31.46
CA GLN A 154 -3.07 16.41 31.55
C GLN A 154 -1.99 17.11 32.39
N ALA A 155 -1.51 16.48 33.46
CA ALA A 155 -0.39 16.98 34.27
C ALA A 155 0.94 17.00 33.48
N LEU A 156 1.21 15.98 32.65
CA LEU A 156 2.39 16.00 31.76
C LEU A 156 2.33 17.14 30.75
N GLY A 157 1.16 17.44 30.20
CA GLY A 157 0.98 18.56 29.26
C GLY A 157 1.18 19.94 29.90
N GLN A 158 0.98 20.08 31.22
CA GLN A 158 1.18 21.32 31.96
C GLN A 158 2.58 21.47 32.57
N ALA A 159 3.36 20.37 32.65
CA ALA A 159 4.71 20.35 33.19
C ALA A 159 5.82 20.50 32.13
N ALA A 160 5.49 20.98 30.93
CA ALA A 160 6.52 21.43 30.00
C ALA A 160 7.22 22.67 30.60
N PRO A 161 8.54 22.62 30.90
CA PRO A 161 9.24 23.81 31.36
C PRO A 161 9.17 24.87 30.26
N SER A 162 8.62 26.03 30.60
CA SER A 162 8.73 27.23 29.78
C SER A 162 10.22 27.55 29.64
N VAL A 163 10.79 27.20 28.49
CA VAL A 163 12.10 27.69 28.07
C VAL A 163 11.95 29.20 27.86
N ALA A 164 12.27 29.96 28.91
CA ALA A 164 12.47 31.39 28.79
C ALA A 164 13.57 31.64 27.76
N PRO A 165 13.38 32.58 26.81
CA PRO A 165 14.43 32.91 25.85
C PRO A 165 15.63 33.46 26.61
N THR A 166 16.75 32.73 26.54
CA THR A 166 18.02 33.13 27.13
C THR A 166 18.54 34.40 26.44
N PRO A 167 19.05 35.41 27.15
CA PRO A 167 19.66 36.57 26.51
C PRO A 167 20.92 36.15 25.75
N ILE A 168 21.06 36.70 24.54
CA ILE A 168 22.20 36.51 23.65
C ILE A 168 23.47 37.03 24.33
N ILE A 169 24.40 36.15 24.67
CA ILE A 169 25.73 36.51 25.17
C ILE A 169 26.71 36.57 23.99
N MET A 170 27.57 37.58 24.05
CA MET A 170 28.57 38.07 23.08
C MET A 170 29.52 37.00 22.48
N PRO A 171 30.18 37.31 21.33
CA PRO A 171 31.05 36.36 20.63
C PRO A 171 32.30 35.97 21.41
N ILE A 172 32.51 34.66 21.56
CA ILE A 172 33.69 34.05 22.16
C ILE A 172 34.87 34.15 21.19
N LYS A 173 35.98 34.73 21.67
CA LYS A 173 37.27 34.76 20.98
C LYS A 173 37.91 33.37 21.05
N ILE A 174 38.09 32.74 19.88
CA ILE A 174 38.63 31.38 19.75
C ILE A 174 40.15 31.43 19.90
N THR A 175 40.69 30.74 20.91
CA THR A 175 42.14 30.49 21.06
C THR A 175 42.52 29.28 20.22
N PRO A 176 43.64 29.29 19.46
CA PRO A 176 44.01 28.19 18.58
C PRO A 176 44.47 26.96 19.38
N VAL A 177 43.73 25.86 19.28
CA VAL A 177 44.14 24.55 19.79
C VAL A 177 45.26 23.99 18.90
N ARG A 178 46.33 23.56 19.56
CA ARG A 178 47.55 22.97 19.03
C ARG A 178 47.25 21.72 18.19
N LYS A 179 47.69 21.73 16.92
CA LYS A 179 47.59 20.62 15.96
C LYS A 179 48.32 19.37 16.49
N ALA A 180 47.58 18.29 16.70
CA ALA A 180 48.11 16.94 16.65
C ALA A 180 48.46 16.58 15.20
N PRO A 181 49.43 15.68 14.92
CA PRO A 181 49.75 15.27 13.56
C PRO A 181 48.54 14.54 12.96
N VAL A 182 47.89 15.22 12.04
CA VAL A 182 46.82 14.68 11.19
C VAL A 182 47.49 13.76 10.19
N PHE A 183 47.27 12.45 10.33
CA PHE A 183 47.37 11.58 9.18
C PHE A 183 46.20 11.93 8.26
N GLU A 184 46.53 12.43 7.07
CA GLU A 184 45.53 12.69 6.04
C GLU A 184 44.87 11.36 5.65
N ALA A 185 43.61 11.20 6.05
CA ALA A 185 42.76 10.19 5.44
C ALA A 185 42.64 10.56 3.97
N LYS A 186 43.16 9.69 3.08
CA LYS A 186 42.81 9.77 1.66
C LYS A 186 41.33 9.48 1.55
N THR A 187 40.53 10.54 1.45
CA THR A 187 39.11 10.46 1.11
C THR A 187 39.01 9.91 -0.31
N SER A 188 38.72 8.62 -0.46
CA SER A 188 38.11 8.14 -1.69
C SER A 188 36.69 8.70 -1.73
N LEU A 189 36.45 9.68 -2.61
CA LEU A 189 35.10 10.00 -3.06
C LEU A 189 34.49 8.73 -3.67
N GLN A 190 33.25 8.39 -3.27
CA GLN A 190 32.39 7.33 -3.83
C GLN A 190 32.36 6.00 -3.05
N LEU A 191 31.85 6.01 -1.81
CA LEU A 191 30.95 4.94 -1.37
C LEU A 191 29.70 5.55 -0.72
N PRO A 192 28.48 5.23 -1.17
CA PRO A 192 27.25 5.62 -0.48
C PRO A 192 26.99 4.64 0.67
N ILE A 193 27.61 4.90 1.82
CA ILE A 193 27.30 4.17 3.06
C ILE A 193 25.82 4.45 3.40
N PRO A 194 24.99 3.44 3.65
CA PRO A 194 23.60 3.66 4.02
C PRO A 194 23.52 4.37 5.38
N THR A 195 22.59 5.31 5.51
CA THR A 195 22.38 6.02 6.78
C THR A 195 22.00 5.03 7.88
N PRO A 196 22.53 5.20 9.11
CA PRO A 196 22.10 4.41 10.25
C PRO A 196 20.58 4.40 10.41
N PRO A 197 19.98 3.31 10.90
CA PRO A 197 18.55 3.26 11.11
C PRO A 197 18.12 4.15 12.29
N ASP A 198 16.98 4.84 12.13
CA ASP A 198 16.39 5.69 13.17
C ASP A 198 15.59 4.90 14.23
N ARG A 199 15.57 3.56 14.13
CA ARG A 199 14.80 2.65 14.98
C ARG A 199 15.66 1.48 15.45
N PRO A 200 15.43 0.97 16.68
CA PRO A 200 16.19 -0.16 17.21
C PRO A 200 15.89 -1.46 16.45
N ASN A 201 16.84 -2.40 16.51
CA ASN A 201 16.76 -3.74 15.94
C ASN A 201 16.51 -3.79 14.43
N ILE A 202 16.92 -2.73 13.72
CA ILE A 202 16.90 -2.68 12.27
C ILE A 202 18.32 -2.96 11.77
N LEU A 203 18.46 -3.93 10.89
CA LEU A 203 19.69 -4.21 10.16
C LEU A 203 19.70 -3.40 8.86
N VAL A 204 20.78 -2.66 8.67
CA VAL A 204 21.09 -1.91 7.45
C VAL A 204 22.53 -2.25 7.09
N GLY A 205 22.85 -2.34 5.80
CA GLY A 205 24.22 -2.60 5.40
C GLY A 205 24.43 -2.64 3.90
N MET A 206 25.62 -3.07 3.52
CA MET A 206 26.05 -3.22 2.12
C MET A 206 26.89 -4.48 1.96
N VAL A 207 26.79 -5.10 0.78
CA VAL A 207 27.56 -6.27 0.37
C VAL A 207 28.54 -5.86 -0.73
N LEU A 208 29.81 -6.12 -0.49
CA LEU A 208 30.94 -5.80 -1.35
C LEU A 208 31.70 -7.06 -1.73
N ASP A 209 32.43 -7.03 -2.85
CA ASP A 209 33.39 -8.05 -3.20
C ASP A 209 34.78 -7.81 -2.58
N ALA A 210 35.70 -8.75 -2.80
CA ALA A 210 37.08 -8.65 -2.32
C ALA A 210 37.88 -7.44 -2.86
N THR A 211 37.35 -6.73 -3.86
CA THR A 211 37.92 -5.53 -4.46
C THR A 211 37.16 -4.25 -4.08
N ASN A 212 36.26 -4.33 -3.09
CA ASN A 212 35.35 -3.27 -2.65
C ASN A 212 34.32 -2.83 -3.71
N GLN A 213 33.97 -3.70 -4.66
CA GLN A 213 32.92 -3.43 -5.63
C GLN A 213 31.56 -3.88 -5.08
N MET A 214 30.52 -3.09 -5.33
CA MET A 214 29.14 -3.37 -4.88
C MET A 214 28.57 -4.62 -5.56
N ILE A 215 28.00 -5.54 -4.77
CA ILE A 215 27.39 -6.77 -5.27
C ILE A 215 25.86 -6.62 -5.33
N GLU A 216 25.33 -6.44 -6.54
CA GLU A 216 23.89 -6.45 -6.77
C GLU A 216 23.31 -7.86 -6.70
N GLY A 217 22.18 -7.97 -6.02
CA GLY A 217 21.35 -9.16 -6.02
C GLY A 217 21.90 -10.36 -5.27
N ALA A 218 22.74 -10.14 -4.26
CA ALA A 218 23.07 -11.15 -3.26
C ALA A 218 21.85 -11.41 -2.36
N ILE A 219 21.58 -12.67 -2.04
CA ILE A 219 20.47 -13.07 -1.17
C ILE A 219 21.03 -13.22 0.24
N LEU A 220 20.53 -12.43 1.17
CA LEU A 220 20.83 -12.55 2.60
C LEU A 220 19.71 -13.33 3.27
N GLU A 221 20.05 -14.39 3.98
CA GLU A 221 19.16 -15.17 4.83
C GLU A 221 19.52 -14.92 6.30
N ILE A 222 18.56 -14.42 7.06
CA ILE A 222 18.71 -14.15 8.50
C ILE A 222 18.04 -15.30 9.24
N ARG A 223 18.83 -16.12 9.91
CA ARG A 223 18.38 -17.23 10.75
C ARG A 223 18.53 -16.90 12.23
N ARG A 224 17.66 -17.46 13.05
CA ARG A 224 17.76 -17.41 14.51
C ARG A 224 18.70 -18.53 14.99
N SER A 225 19.14 -18.48 16.26
CA SER A 225 20.01 -19.47 16.90
C SER A 225 19.54 -20.95 16.84
N ASP A 226 18.29 -21.19 16.46
CA ASP A 226 17.69 -22.52 16.26
C ASP A 226 17.66 -22.96 14.79
N ASP A 227 18.44 -22.29 13.92
CA ASP A 227 18.48 -22.46 12.46
C ASP A 227 17.14 -22.18 11.77
N MET A 228 16.19 -21.52 12.44
CA MET A 228 14.94 -21.11 11.81
C MET A 228 15.17 -19.87 10.92
N PRO A 229 14.81 -19.93 9.62
CA PRO A 229 14.88 -18.76 8.75
C PRO A 229 13.80 -17.77 9.14
N VAL A 230 14.23 -16.60 9.59
CA VAL A 230 13.33 -15.54 10.03
C VAL A 230 13.02 -14.61 8.86
N ARG A 231 14.01 -14.30 8.01
CA ARG A 231 13.87 -13.42 6.85
C ARG A 231 14.87 -13.74 5.77
N ALA A 232 14.48 -13.51 4.51
CA ALA A 232 15.40 -13.42 3.39
C ALA A 232 15.21 -12.08 2.68
N LEU A 233 16.30 -11.46 2.25
CA LEU A 233 16.29 -10.21 1.50
C LEU A 233 17.35 -10.20 0.42
N LYS A 234 17.19 -9.33 -0.58
CA LYS A 234 18.11 -9.22 -1.71
C LYS A 234 18.74 -7.83 -1.76
N THR A 235 20.04 -7.75 -2.02
CA THR A 235 20.73 -6.46 -2.18
C THR A 235 20.26 -5.73 -3.44
N ASN A 236 20.24 -4.39 -3.36
CA ASN A 236 19.90 -3.52 -4.51
C ASN A 236 21.10 -3.31 -5.46
N LYS A 237 20.93 -2.46 -6.48
CA LYS A 237 21.99 -2.09 -7.45
C LYS A 237 23.27 -1.50 -6.84
N LEU A 238 23.17 -0.97 -5.63
CA LEU A 238 24.29 -0.39 -4.88
C LEU A 238 24.84 -1.40 -3.85
N GLY A 239 24.43 -2.67 -3.91
CA GLY A 239 24.80 -3.68 -2.92
C GLY A 239 24.19 -3.47 -1.54
N GLN A 240 23.28 -2.50 -1.37
CA GLN A 240 22.70 -2.15 -0.07
C GLN A 240 21.54 -3.08 0.30
N PHE A 241 21.36 -3.30 1.60
CA PHE A 241 20.25 -4.04 2.17
C PHE A 241 19.72 -3.36 3.43
N GLN A 242 18.41 -3.52 3.69
CA GLN A 242 17.76 -3.01 4.89
C GLN A 242 16.53 -3.87 5.21
N ILE A 243 16.33 -4.15 6.50
CA ILE A 243 15.05 -4.66 6.99
C ILE A 243 14.15 -3.52 7.46
N VAL A 244 12.85 -3.59 7.19
CA VAL A 244 11.89 -2.53 7.57
C VAL A 244 11.27 -2.81 8.94
N THR A 245 11.00 -4.08 9.23
CA THR A 245 10.40 -4.50 10.50
C THR A 245 11.51 -4.84 11.49
N PRO A 246 11.51 -4.34 12.73
CA PRO A 246 12.51 -4.70 13.74
C PRO A 246 12.60 -6.20 13.95
N LEU A 247 13.80 -6.71 14.22
CA LEU A 247 13.99 -8.07 14.73
C LEU A 247 13.62 -8.12 16.22
N ALA A 248 13.14 -9.27 16.68
CA ALA A 248 13.00 -9.50 18.12
C ALA A 248 14.39 -9.58 18.77
N ASN A 249 14.47 -9.29 20.07
CA ASN A 249 15.73 -9.40 20.80
C ASN A 249 16.18 -10.87 20.85
N ASP A 250 17.26 -11.19 20.14
CA ASP A 250 17.79 -12.54 20.01
C ASP A 250 19.17 -12.52 19.34
N THR A 251 19.80 -13.69 19.22
CA THR A 251 21.00 -13.88 18.40
C THR A 251 20.63 -14.42 17.03
N TYR A 252 21.14 -13.78 15.99
CA TYR A 252 20.90 -14.14 14.60
C TYR A 252 22.20 -14.44 13.87
N GLU A 253 22.08 -15.28 12.85
CA GLU A 253 23.14 -15.60 11.90
C GLU A 253 22.68 -15.14 10.51
N ILE A 254 23.56 -14.48 9.78
CA ILE A 254 23.30 -13.94 8.44
C ILE A 254 24.17 -14.71 7.46
N GLU A 255 23.52 -15.46 6.58
CA GLU A 255 24.14 -16.19 5.48
C GLU A 255 23.87 -15.41 4.18
N ILE A 256 24.86 -15.34 3.29
CA ILE A 256 24.77 -14.58 2.05
C ILE A 256 25.12 -15.49 0.87
N GLU A 257 24.20 -15.58 -0.09
CA GLU A 257 24.35 -16.37 -1.31
C GLU A 257 24.41 -15.50 -2.56
N LYS A 258 25.44 -15.72 -3.38
CA LYS A 258 25.59 -15.11 -4.72
C LYS A 258 26.49 -15.98 -5.58
N GLU A 259 26.06 -16.29 -6.80
CA GLU A 259 26.86 -17.03 -7.78
C GLU A 259 28.25 -16.39 -7.96
N GLY A 260 29.31 -17.19 -7.81
CA GLY A 260 30.70 -16.76 -8.00
C GLY A 260 31.34 -16.06 -6.80
N TYR A 261 30.62 -15.88 -5.69
CA TYR A 261 31.14 -15.27 -4.46
C TYR A 261 30.90 -16.21 -3.27
N GLN A 262 31.79 -16.16 -2.28
CA GLN A 262 31.62 -16.85 -1.00
C GLN A 262 31.71 -15.83 0.12
N PHE A 263 30.86 -15.95 1.13
CA PHE A 263 30.78 -15.05 2.27
C PHE A 263 30.94 -15.82 3.58
N ASP A 264 31.38 -15.12 4.61
CA ASP A 264 31.36 -15.64 5.98
C ASP A 264 29.96 -15.51 6.58
N ILE A 265 29.59 -16.48 7.42
CA ILE A 265 28.37 -16.37 8.23
C ILE A 265 28.61 -15.34 9.32
N ILE A 266 27.73 -14.34 9.39
CA ILE A 266 27.85 -13.23 10.34
C ILE A 266 26.90 -13.45 11.50
N LYS A 267 27.42 -13.46 12.71
CA LYS A 267 26.63 -13.57 13.94
C LYS A 267 26.40 -12.19 14.55
N ILE A 268 25.14 -11.88 14.88
CA ILE A 268 24.76 -10.60 15.48
C ILE A 268 23.78 -10.80 16.64
N GLU A 269 23.98 -10.03 17.70
CA GLU A 269 23.12 -10.02 18.87
C GLU A 269 22.24 -8.76 18.85
N VAL A 270 20.92 -8.94 18.94
CA VAL A 270 19.93 -7.87 18.84
C VAL A 270 19.33 -7.62 20.24
N LYS A 271 19.52 -6.41 20.79
CA LYS A 271 19.21 -6.09 22.20
C LYS A 271 18.18 -4.98 22.43
N GLY A 272 17.50 -4.50 21.40
CA GLY A 272 16.61 -3.33 21.49
C GLY A 272 17.33 -2.00 21.25
N GLU A 273 18.52 -2.04 20.64
CA GLU A 273 19.37 -0.87 20.39
C GLU A 273 19.51 -0.57 18.89
N ILE A 274 20.01 0.62 18.55
CA ILE A 274 20.34 0.99 17.17
C ILE A 274 21.60 0.23 16.76
N ILE A 275 21.50 -0.56 15.69
CA ILE A 275 22.59 -1.34 15.14
C ILE A 275 23.28 -0.51 14.05
N SER A 276 24.60 -0.36 14.14
CA SER A 276 25.38 0.35 13.13
C SER A 276 25.31 -0.38 11.78
N PRO A 277 25.38 0.34 10.64
CA PRO A 277 25.37 -0.29 9.33
C PRO A 277 26.45 -1.36 9.19
N LEU A 278 26.05 -2.52 8.66
CA LEU A 278 26.92 -3.67 8.43
C LEU A 278 27.59 -3.57 7.07
N GLU A 279 28.90 -3.83 7.03
CA GLU A 279 29.66 -3.97 5.79
C GLU A 279 30.11 -5.42 5.66
N ILE A 280 29.68 -6.08 4.57
CA ILE A 280 29.87 -7.52 4.36
C ILE A 280 30.72 -7.70 3.10
N HIS A 281 31.84 -8.39 3.21
CA HIS A 281 32.78 -8.61 2.09
C HIS A 281 32.77 -10.07 1.65
N ALA A 282 32.84 -10.30 0.34
CA ALA A 282 33.12 -11.63 -0.20
C ALA A 282 34.58 -12.03 0.04
N ARG A 283 34.83 -13.32 0.28
CA ARG A 283 36.20 -13.84 0.37
C ARG A 283 36.93 -13.71 -0.96
N ALA A 284 38.21 -13.35 -0.90
CA ALA A 284 39.07 -13.31 -2.07
C ALA A 284 39.29 -14.73 -2.63
N ARG A 285 39.12 -14.89 -3.95
CA ARG A 285 39.29 -16.15 -4.69
C ARG A 285 40.66 -16.82 -4.47
N ALA A 286 41.67 -16.08 -4.04
CA ALA A 286 43.02 -16.57 -3.74
C ALA A 286 43.12 -17.47 -2.48
N GLN A 287 42.08 -17.55 -1.64
CA GLN A 287 42.06 -18.46 -0.48
C GLN A 287 41.49 -19.85 -0.79
N MET A 288 40.98 -20.09 -2.02
CA MET A 288 40.43 -21.40 -2.41
C MET A 288 41.52 -22.48 -2.47
N GLU A 289 42.75 -22.16 -2.85
CA GLU A 289 43.82 -23.16 -2.95
C GLU A 289 44.36 -23.59 -1.57
N ASN A 290 44.34 -22.70 -0.57
CA ASN A 290 45.02 -22.94 0.71
C ASN A 290 44.14 -23.60 1.79
N VAL A 291 42.81 -23.55 1.64
CA VAL A 291 41.86 -24.22 2.57
C VAL A 291 41.63 -25.67 2.15
N GLU A 292 41.59 -25.96 0.85
CA GLU A 292 41.47 -27.32 0.33
C GLU A 292 42.73 -28.15 0.66
N LEU A 293 43.92 -27.55 0.55
CA LEU A 293 45.20 -28.18 0.91
C LEU A 293 45.36 -28.46 2.42
N ARG A 294 44.67 -27.73 3.31
CA ARG A 294 44.69 -27.95 4.76
C ARG A 294 43.70 -29.00 5.25
N MET A 295 42.72 -29.37 4.43
CA MET A 295 41.74 -30.42 4.74
C MET A 295 42.21 -31.80 4.24
N MET A 296 43.32 -31.86 3.51
CA MET A 296 43.90 -33.07 2.91
C MET A 296 45.24 -33.50 3.55
N ASN A 297 45.67 -32.85 4.64
CA ASN A 297 46.86 -33.18 5.44
C ASN A 297 46.49 -33.32 6.92
#